data_AF-T0ZDJ4-F1
#
_entry.id   AF-T0ZDJ4-F1
#
_cell.length_a   1.000
_cell.length_b   1.000
_cell.length_c   1.000
_cell.angle_alpha   90.00
_cell.angle_beta   90.00
_cell.angle_gamma   90.00
#
_symmetry.space_group_name_H-M   'P 1'
#
loop_
_entity.id
_entity.type
_entity.pdbx_description
1 polymer ?
#
loop_
_entity_poly.entity_id
_entity_poly.type
_entity_poly.pdbx_seq_one_letter_code
_entity_poly.pdbx_strand_id
1 'polypeptide(L)' 'MTRTTSAASRGADYDAVIVGSGVNSLVAGAILARGGWRVCVLERNPELGGAIRTDEITEPGFTHDVYSC' A
#
# COMPACT_ATOMS: atom_id res chain seq x y z
N MET A 1 -1.14 -25.25 5.61
CA MET A 1 -1.74 -24.33 6.60
C MET A 1 -2.69 -23.42 5.86
N THR A 2 -3.85 -23.96 5.49
CA THR A 2 -4.82 -23.33 4.56
C THR A 2 -5.98 -22.85 5.41
N ARG A 3 -6.22 -21.54 5.51
CA ARG A 3 -7.40 -21.01 6.21
C ARG A 3 -8.64 -21.47 5.46
N THR A 4 -9.40 -22.38 6.05
CA THR A 4 -10.78 -22.66 5.65
C THR A 4 -11.56 -21.35 5.75
N THR A 5 -12.03 -20.82 4.64
CA THR A 5 -12.82 -19.59 4.59
C THR A 5 -14.20 -19.87 5.19
N SER A 6 -14.31 -19.73 6.51
CA SER A 6 -15.61 -19.59 7.17
C SER A 6 -16.22 -18.27 6.70
N ALA A 7 -17.40 -18.35 6.10
CA ALA A 7 -18.16 -17.22 5.62
C ALA A 7 -18.61 -16.35 6.82
N ALA A 8 -17.78 -15.39 7.20
CA ALA A 8 -18.19 -14.32 8.10
C ALA A 8 -19.08 -13.35 7.31
N SER A 9 -20.32 -13.23 7.77
CA SER A 9 -21.33 -12.20 7.54
C SER A 9 -20.99 -11.08 6.55
N ARG A 10 -21.86 -10.86 5.56
CA ARG A 10 -21.89 -9.66 4.71
C ARG A 10 -21.57 -8.41 5.54
N GLY A 11 -20.39 -7.81 5.36
CA GLY A 11 -20.04 -6.57 6.07
C GLY A 11 -18.57 -6.15 6.13
N ALA A 12 -17.59 -7.00 5.82
CA ALA A 12 -16.20 -6.54 5.70
C ALA A 12 -15.55 -7.14 4.47
N ASP A 13 -15.42 -6.35 3.40
CA ASP A 13 -14.78 -6.76 2.14
C ASP A 13 -13.27 -7.06 2.31
N TYR A 14 -12.70 -6.72 3.47
CA TYR A 14 -11.28 -6.82 3.78
C TYR A 14 -11.03 -7.40 5.18
N ASP A 15 -9.98 -8.22 5.31
CA ASP A 15 -9.48 -8.76 6.58
C ASP A 15 -8.58 -7.74 7.31
N ALA A 16 -7.93 -6.83 6.57
CA ALA A 16 -7.09 -5.77 7.11
C ALA A 16 -7.25 -4.47 6.29
N VAL A 17 -7.22 -3.33 6.98
CA VAL A 17 -7.19 -2.01 6.38
C VAL A 17 -5.93 -1.30 6.85
N ILE A 18 -5.14 -0.77 5.92
CA ILE A 18 -3.91 -0.03 6.15
C ILE A 18 -4.12 1.41 5.68
N VAL A 19 -3.75 2.38 6.52
CA VAL A 19 -3.86 3.81 6.21
C VAL A 19 -2.47 4.36 5.92
N GLY A 20 -2.31 4.97 4.74
CA GLY A 20 -1.04 5.43 4.19
C GLY A 20 -0.31 4.35 3.40
N SER A 21 0.31 4.75 2.29
CA SER A 21 1.00 3.88 1.34
C SER A 21 2.53 4.05 1.36
N GLY A 22 3.09 4.41 2.51
CA GLY A 22 4.55 4.42 2.69
C GLY A 22 5.16 3.01 2.64
N VAL A 23 6.49 2.93 2.56
CA VAL A 23 7.23 1.66 2.41
C VAL A 23 6.84 0.61 3.44
N ASN A 24 6.71 0.99 4.71
CA ASN A 24 6.36 0.06 5.78
C ASN A 24 4.95 -0.52 5.59
N SER A 25 4.00 0.34 5.22
CA SER A 25 2.61 -0.03 4.96
C SER A 25 2.48 -0.97 3.76
N LEU A 26 3.18 -0.67 2.66
CA LEU A 26 3.18 -1.52 1.48
C LEU A 26 3.82 -2.89 1.75
N VAL A 27 4.93 -2.93 2.50
CA VAL A 27 5.56 -4.20 2.91
C VAL A 27 4.63 -5.01 3.82
N ALA A 28 4.02 -4.38 4.82
CA ALA A 28 3.07 -5.05 5.72
C ALA A 28 1.87 -5.61 4.93
N GLY A 29 1.29 -4.81 4.03
CA GLY A 29 0.20 -5.23 3.15
C GLY A 29 0.59 -6.40 2.27
N ALA A 30 1.79 -6.38 1.68
CA ALA A 30 2.30 -7.48 0.86
C ALA A 30 2.47 -8.78 1.66
N ILE A 31 2.99 -8.70 2.89
CA ILE A 31 3.15 -9.87 3.76
C ILE A 31 1.78 -10.46 4.14
N LEU A 32 0.81 -9.63 4.52
CA LEU A 32 -0.55 -10.06 4.86
C LEU A 32 -1.27 -10.66 3.66
N ALA A 33 -1.19 -10.00 2.50
CA ALA A 33 -1.77 -10.49 1.25
C ALA A 33 -1.17 -11.84 0.84
N ARG A 34 0.15 -12.02 0.98
CA ARG A 34 0.83 -13.32 0.76
C ARG A 34 0.36 -14.39 1.75
N GLY A 35 -0.06 -14.01 2.95
CA GLY A 35 -0.75 -14.89 3.91
C GLY A 35 -2.22 -15.18 3.57
N GLY A 36 -2.71 -14.71 2.43
CA GLY A 36 -4.08 -14.88 1.93
C GLY A 36 -5.09 -13.93 2.54
N TRP A 37 -4.67 -12.82 3.16
CA TRP A 37 -5.59 -11.81 3.67
C TRP A 37 -6.07 -10.91 2.53
N ARG A 38 -7.34 -10.49 2.57
CA ARG A 38 -7.85 -9.39 1.74
C ARG A 38 -7.45 -8.08 2.40
N VAL A 39 -6.52 -7.35 1.81
CA VAL A 39 -5.99 -6.10 2.40
C VAL A 39 -6.48 -4.91 1.59
N CYS A 40 -7.03 -3.91 2.28
CA CYS A 40 -7.30 -2.58 1.71
C CYS A 40 -6.20 -1.62 2.14
N VAL A 41 -5.61 -0.90 1.20
CA VAL A 41 -4.68 0.20 1.49
C VAL A 41 -5.34 1.51 1.06
N LEU A 42 -5.43 2.46 1.98
CA LEU A 42 -6.00 3.78 1.74
C LEU A 42 -4.89 4.82 1.74
N GLU A 43 -4.74 5.55 0.64
CA GLU A 43 -3.80 6.65 0.51
C GLU A 43 -4.58 7.95 0.28
N ARG A 44 -4.13 9.04 0.92
CA ARG A 44 -4.71 10.37 0.74
C ARG A 44 -4.28 10.98 -0.59
N ASN A 45 -3.04 10.73 -0.99
CA ASN A 45 -2.44 11.28 -2.20
C ASN A 45 -2.93 10.54 -3.46
N PRO A 46 -2.82 11.17 -4.65
CA PRO A 46 -3.17 10.51 -5.92
C PRO A 46 -2.23 9.36 -6.27
N GLU A 47 -1.04 9.34 -5.67
CA GLU A 47 0.02 8.36 -5.94
C GLU A 47 0.42 7.65 -4.65
N LEU A 48 0.80 6.38 -4.81
CA LEU A 48 1.32 5.55 -3.74
C LEU A 48 2.82 5.77 -3.54
N GLY A 49 3.35 5.38 -2.38
CA GLY A 49 4.79 5.34 -2.11
C GLY A 49 5.25 6.26 -0.99
N GLY A 50 4.45 7.28 -0.65
CA GLY A 50 4.78 8.23 0.40
C GLY A 50 6.09 8.97 0.13
N ALA A 51 7.13 8.68 0.93
CA ALA A 51 8.45 9.26 0.76
C ALA A 51 9.29 8.57 -0.35
N ILE A 52 8.86 7.45 -0.91
CA ILE A 52 9.50 6.88 -2.10
C ILE A 52 8.85 7.55 -3.31
N ARG A 53 9.37 8.72 -3.71
CA ARG A 53 8.79 9.51 -4.80
C ARG A 53 9.86 9.99 -5.76
N THR A 54 9.58 9.82 -7.04
CA THR A 54 10.40 10.31 -8.15
C THR A 54 9.56 11.29 -8.96
N ASP A 55 10.05 12.51 -9.17
CA ASP A 55 9.28 13.56 -9.82
C ASP A 55 10.17 14.54 -10.61
N GLU A 56 9.61 15.18 -11.64
CA GLU A 56 10.29 16.17 -12.48
C GLU A 56 10.12 17.57 -11.89
N ILE A 57 10.95 17.91 -10.90
CA ILE A 57 10.81 19.17 -10.15
C ILE A 57 11.69 20.32 -10.68
N THR A 58 12.57 20.07 -11.65
CA THR A 58 13.50 21.09 -12.17
C THR A 58 13.26 21.42 -13.64
N GLU A 59 13.38 20.44 -14.53
CA GLU A 59 13.39 20.62 -15.99
C GLU A 59 12.68 19.42 -16.63
N PRO A 60 11.92 19.60 -17.73
CA PRO A 60 11.23 18.50 -18.40
C PRO A 60 12.20 17.39 -18.83
N GLY A 61 11.84 16.14 -18.52
CA GLY A 61 12.65 14.95 -18.80
C GLY A 61 13.73 14.65 -17.76
N PHE A 62 13.84 15.43 -16.68
CA PHE A 62 14.77 15.18 -15.57
C PHE A 62 14.03 14.87 -14.28
N THR A 63 14.08 13.62 -13.85
CA THR A 63 13.45 13.14 -12.62
C THR A 63 14.41 13.13 -11.44
N HIS A 64 13.91 13.42 -10.24
CA HIS A 64 14.66 13.42 -9.00
C HIS A 64 14.00 12.55 -7.95
N ASP A 65 14.80 11.93 -7.08
CA ASP A 65 14.29 11.43 -5.80
C ASP A 65 14.08 12.64 -4.87
N VAL A 66 12.84 12.92 -4.52
CA VAL A 66 12.47 14.19 -3.88
C VAL A 66 12.50 14.15 -2.34
N TYR A 67 12.71 12.96 -1.74
CA TYR A 67 12.69 12.80 -0.28
C TYR A 67 13.89 12.03 0.28
N SER A 68 14.86 11.67 -0.55
CA SER A 68 16.14 11.13 -0.11
C SER A 68 17.12 12.27 0.24
N CYS A 69 17.54 12.33 1.50
CA CYS A 69 18.61 13.21 2.00
C CYS A 69 19.92 12.43 2.11
#